data_AF-A0A0S6WAM1-F1
#
_entry.id   AF-A0A0S6WAM1-F1
#
_cell.length_a   1.000
_cell.length_b   1.000
_cell.length_c   1.000
_cell.angle_alpha   90.00
_cell.angle_beta   90.00
_cell.angle_gamma   90.00
#
_symmetry.space_group_name_H-M   'P 1'
#
loop_
_entity.id
_entity.type
_entity.pdbx_description
1 polymer ?
#
loop_
_entity_poly.entity_id
_entity_poly.type
_entity_poly.pdbx_seq_one_letter_code
_entity_poly.pdbx_strand_id
1 'polypeptide(L)' 'MFREFAAQNTVIPLTEEAVNIAGDIYAELYKQGTPLDDIDILIAGIALANNLLLITHNRKHFEKIHQLHIEDWSIAD' A
#
# COMPACT_ATOMS: atom_id res chain seq x y z
N MET A 1 15.61 -16.88 -6.69
CA MET A 1 14.71 -16.46 -5.59
C MET A 1 13.75 -15.33 -6.00
N PHE A 2 14.13 -14.04 -6.02
CA PHE A 2 13.16 -12.96 -6.33
C PHE A 2 12.53 -13.04 -7.73
N ARG A 3 13.30 -13.42 -8.76
CA ARG A 3 12.75 -13.62 -10.11
C ARG A 3 11.76 -14.78 -10.20
N GLU A 4 12.01 -15.87 -9.47
CA GLU A 4 11.10 -17.02 -9.43
C GLU A 4 9.82 -16.66 -8.68
N PHE A 5 9.93 -15.94 -7.55
CA PHE A 5 8.78 -15.42 -6.83
C PHE A 5 7.94 -14.49 -7.70
N ALA A 6 8.58 -13.51 -8.36
CA ALA A 6 7.90 -12.61 -9.28
C ALA A 6 7.25 -13.36 -10.46
N ALA A 7 7.87 -14.43 -10.98
CA ALA A 7 7.30 -15.23 -12.06
C ALA A 7 6.05 -16.04 -11.65
N GLN A 8 5.84 -16.30 -10.36
CA GLN A 8 4.67 -16.98 -9.81
C GLN A 8 3.54 -16.02 -9.42
N ASN A 9 3.78 -14.70 -9.49
CA ASN A 9 2.84 -13.67 -9.07
C ASN A 9 2.58 -12.69 -10.21
N THR A 10 1.49 -11.95 -10.12
CA THR A 10 1.27 -10.81 -11.02
C THR A 10 2.06 -9.62 -10.49
N VAL A 11 2.99 -9.10 -11.29
CA VAL A 11 3.76 -7.89 -10.95
C VAL A 11 3.04 -6.68 -11.52
N ILE A 12 2.53 -5.82 -10.63
CA ILE A 12 1.86 -4.57 -10.99
C ILE A 12 2.89 -3.44 -10.94
N PRO A 13 3.09 -2.67 -12.03
CA PRO A 13 4.02 -1.54 -12.04
C PRO A 13 3.44 -0.34 -11.28
N LEU A 14 4.33 0.51 -10.78
CA LEU A 14 3.94 1.84 -10.30
C LEU A 14 3.54 2.70 -11.52
N THR A 15 2.30 3.17 -11.55
CA THR A 15 1.75 4.02 -12.61
C THR A 15 1.62 5.47 -12.15
N GLU A 16 1.43 6.40 -13.09
CA GLU A 16 1.16 7.81 -12.75
C GLU A 16 -0.11 7.96 -11.90
N GLU A 17 -1.15 7.17 -12.17
CA GLU A 17 -2.37 7.15 -11.36
C GLU A 17 -2.08 6.73 -9.91
N ALA A 18 -1.31 5.65 -9.71
CA ALA A 18 -0.91 5.20 -8.39
C ALA A 18 -0.06 6.26 -7.66
N VAL A 19 0.82 6.96 -8.38
CA VAL A 19 1.63 8.07 -7.82
C VAL A 19 0.76 9.26 -7.42
N ASN A 20 -0.27 9.61 -8.20
CA ASN A 20 -1.18 10.70 -7.86
C ASN A 20 -1.95 10.37 -6.56
N ILE A 21 -2.50 9.15 -6.46
CA ILE A 21 -3.18 8.68 -5.24
C ILE A 21 -2.23 8.68 -4.04
N ALA A 22 -0.99 8.19 -4.24
CA ALA A 22 0.05 8.21 -3.22
C ALA A 22 0.38 9.65 -2.74
N GLY A 23 0.41 10.62 -3.66
CA GLY A 23 0.62 12.03 -3.34
C GLY A 23 -0.51 12.62 -2.48
N ASP A 24 -1.77 12.26 -2.78
CA ASP A 24 -2.93 12.68 -1.97
C ASP A 24 -2.85 12.11 -0.56
N ILE A 25 -2.52 10.81 -0.42
CA ILE A 25 -2.31 10.14 0.86
C ILE A 25 -1.18 10.81 1.65
N TYR A 26 -0.04 11.08 1.00
CA TYR A 26 1.09 11.75 1.63
C TYR A 26 0.67 13.11 2.20
N ALA A 27 -0.01 13.92 1.39
CA ALA A 27 -0.45 15.25 1.79
C ALA A 27 -1.46 15.21 2.95
N GLU A 28 -2.35 14.21 2.96
CA GLU A 28 -3.31 14.00 4.06
C GLU A 28 -2.59 13.64 5.36
N LEU A 29 -1.76 12.59 5.35
CA LEU A 29 -1.05 12.11 6.54
C LEU A 29 -0.06 13.14 7.09
N TYR A 30 0.59 13.90 6.21
CA TYR A 30 1.48 14.98 6.60
C TYR A 30 0.72 16.08 7.36
N LYS A 31 -0.47 16.48 6.87
CA LYS A 31 -1.33 17.46 7.55
C LYS A 31 -1.83 16.95 8.91
N GLN A 32 -2.04 15.64 9.03
CA GLN A 32 -2.45 14.99 10.28
C GLN A 32 -1.30 14.79 11.28
N GLY A 33 -0.05 15.08 10.90
CA GLY A 33 1.13 14.91 11.75
C GLY A 33 1.52 13.44 11.95
N THR A 34 1.09 12.55 11.06
CA THR A 34 1.28 11.10 11.16
C THR A 34 1.90 10.49 9.90
N PRO A 35 3.03 11.06 9.38
CA PRO A 35 3.62 10.62 8.13
C PRO A 35 3.95 9.12 8.15
N LEU A 36 3.91 8.52 6.96
CA LEU A 36 4.35 7.16 6.69
C LEU A 36 5.60 7.19 5.81
N ASP A 37 6.32 6.07 5.75
CA ASP A 37 7.44 5.91 4.82
C ASP A 37 6.96 5.99 3.37
N ASP A 38 7.76 6.63 2.50
CA ASP A 38 7.38 6.89 1.11
C ASP A 38 7.04 5.61 0.34
N ILE A 39 7.77 4.50 0.61
CA ILE A 39 7.52 3.20 -0.05
C ILE A 39 6.17 2.62 0.38
N ASP A 40 5.79 2.73 1.66
CA ASP A 40 4.48 2.27 2.13
C ASP A 40 3.36 3.06 1.44
N ILE A 41 3.54 4.37 1.29
CA ILE A 41 2.56 5.24 0.62
C ILE A 41 2.43 4.87 -0.87
N LEU A 42 3.54 4.57 -1.56
CA LEU A 42 3.51 4.11 -2.95
C LEU A 42 2.84 2.74 -3.10
N ILE A 43 3.07 1.81 -2.17
CA ILE A 43 2.39 0.50 -2.14
C ILE A 43 0.88 0.69 -1.96
N ALA A 44 0.46 1.56 -1.04
CA ALA A 44 -0.94 1.89 -0.83
C ALA A 44 -1.57 2.53 -2.08
N GLY A 45 -0.85 3.42 -2.76
CA GLY A 45 -1.28 4.03 -4.03
C GLY A 45 -1.51 2.99 -5.13
N ILE A 46 -0.61 2.00 -5.27
CA ILE A 46 -0.79 0.90 -6.22
C ILE A 46 -2.03 0.08 -5.87
N ALA A 47 -2.23 -0.27 -4.60
CA ALA A 47 -3.37 -1.07 -4.17
C ALA A 47 -4.70 -0.36 -4.48
N LEU A 48 -4.80 0.93 -4.15
CA LEU A 48 -6.01 1.73 -4.36
C LEU A 48 -6.31 1.98 -5.84
N ALA A 49 -5.29 2.30 -6.65
CA ALA A 49 -5.44 2.48 -8.09
C ALA A 49 -6.02 1.23 -8.79
N ASN A 50 -5.75 0.05 -8.23
CA ASN A 50 -6.18 -1.23 -8.78
C ASN A 50 -7.34 -1.87 -7.99
N ASN A 51 -7.92 -1.16 -7.02
CA ASN A 51 -8.98 -1.65 -6.13
C ASN A 51 -8.65 -3.01 -5.47
N LEU A 52 -7.44 -3.11 -4.92
CA LEU A 52 -6.89 -4.32 -4.29
C LEU A 52 -6.88 -4.23 -2.76
N LEU A 53 -6.98 -5.40 -2.12
CA LEU A 53 -6.73 -5.60 -0.70
C LEU A 53 -5.21 -5.71 -0.44
N LEU A 54 -4.66 -4.94 0.49
CA LEU A 54 -3.24 -5.03 0.86
C LEU A 54 -3.02 -6.03 2.00
N ILE A 55 -2.20 -7.05 1.74
CA ILE A 55 -1.78 -8.00 2.77
C ILE A 55 -0.51 -7.48 3.45
N THR A 56 -0.54 -7.27 4.76
CA THR A 56 0.59 -6.71 5.50
C THR A 56 0.59 -7.11 6.98
N HIS A 57 1.78 -7.36 7.53
CA HIS A 57 2.00 -7.47 8.98
C HIS A 57 2.12 -6.10 9.66
N ASN A 58 2.29 -5.02 8.88
CA ASN A 58 2.47 -3.66 9.40
C ASN A 58 1.15 -2.88 9.47
N ARG A 59 0.13 -3.51 10.07
CA ARG A 59 -1.23 -2.93 10.11
C ARG A 59 -1.26 -1.50 10.63
N LYS A 60 -0.52 -1.21 11.70
CA LYS A 60 -0.48 0.13 12.33
C LYS A 60 -0.06 1.25 11.39
N HIS A 61 0.76 0.96 10.38
CA HIS A 61 1.11 1.95 9.36
C HIS A 61 -0.09 2.18 8.44
N PHE A 62 -0.57 1.11 7.81
CA PHE A 62 -1.56 1.20 6.74
C PHE A 62 -2.99 1.52 7.22
N GLU A 63 -3.34 1.23 8.48
CA GLU A 63 -4.64 1.59 9.07
C GLU A 63 -4.90 3.10 9.13
N LYS A 64 -3.87 3.94 8.99
CA LYS A 64 -4.03 5.40 8.90
C LYS A 64 -4.63 5.84 7.56
N ILE A 65 -4.63 4.98 6.55
CA ILE A 65 -5.17 5.26 5.21
C ILE A 65 -6.60 4.70 5.16
N HIS A 66 -7.59 5.52 5.51
CA HIS A 66 -8.99 5.08 5.71
C HIS A 66 -9.62 4.34 4.52
N GLN A 67 -9.23 4.69 3.30
CA GLN A 67 -9.74 4.10 2.06
C GLN A 67 -9.07 2.78 1.68
N LEU A 68 -7.98 2.40 2.36
CA LEU A 68 -7.22 1.19 2.07
C LEU A 68 -7.73 0.01 2.87
N HIS A 69 -8.20 -1.02 2.17
CA HIS A 69 -8.52 -2.30 2.80
C HIS A 69 -7.24 -3.09 3.06
N ILE A 70 -7.10 -3.62 4.27
CA ILE A 70 -5.94 -4.41 4.67
C ILE A 70 -6.34 -5.71 5.37
N GLU A 71 -5.50 -6.73 5.23
CA GLU A 71 -5.56 -7.97 5.99
C GLU A 71 -4.15 -8.38 6.45
N ASP A 72 -4.08 -9.16 7.53
CA ASP A 72 -2.84 -9.74 8.04
C ASP A 72 -2.99 -11.26 8.13
N TRP A 73 -2.38 -11.97 7.19
CA TRP A 73 -2.44 -13.44 7.13
C TRP A 73 -1.57 -14.16 8.17
N SER A 74 -0.75 -13.46 8.96
CA SER A 74 -0.01 -14.10 10.07
C SER A 74 -0.88 -14.30 11.31
N ILE A 75 -1.96 -13.56 11.42
CA ILE A 75 -2.90 -13.69 12.52
C ILE A 75 -3.88 -14.78 12.06
N ALA A 76 -3.76 -15.98 12.65
CA ALA A 76 -4.76 -17.02 12.43
C ALA A 76 -6.13 -16.52 12.90
N ASP A 77 -7.20 -16.89 12.18
CA ASP A 77 -8.57 -16.77 12.68
C ASP A 77 -8.76 -17.60 13.97
#